data_AF-A0A0M9AL50-F1
#
_entry.id   AF-A0A0M9AL50-F1
#
_cell.length_a   1.000
_cell.length_b   1.000
_cell.length_c   1.000
_cell.angle_alpha   90.00
_cell.angle_beta   90.00
_cell.angle_gamma   90.00
#
_symmetry.space_group_name_H-M   'P 1'
#
loop_
_entity.id
_entity.type
_entity.pdbx_description
1 polymer ?
#
loop_
_entity_poly.entity_id
_entity_poly.type
_entity_poly.pdbx_seq_one_letter_code
_entity_poly.pdbx_strand_id
1 'polypeptide(L)'
;MHTEPRDLQTSDSYTTANEIIEVEGTVVGFGTVYVHKQVLSWDYNGDDYKSPSQDLEYSLPGPFATFQGKTEDNIDENASSFTASLSAEYAFELFGVQRGGEATLVTVGQDNGGFEVEESNAPTS
;
A
#
# COMPACT_ATOMS: atom_id res chain seq x y z
N MET A 1 -44.52 -22.79 -28.89
CA MET A 1 -43.06 -22.86 -29.11
C MET A 1 -42.40 -21.92 -28.12
N HIS A 2 -41.43 -22.45 -27.37
CA HIS A 2 -40.31 -21.79 -26.67
C HIS A 2 -40.53 -20.52 -25.81
N THR A 3 -40.25 -20.69 -24.52
CA THR A 3 -39.63 -19.77 -23.54
C THR A 3 -38.50 -18.94 -24.18
N GLU A 4 -38.19 -17.70 -23.78
CA GLU A 4 -37.50 -17.32 -22.54
C GLU A 4 -37.73 -15.82 -22.19
N PRO A 5 -37.74 -15.43 -20.90
CA PRO A 5 -37.39 -14.07 -20.50
C PRO A 5 -35.86 -13.90 -20.56
N ARG A 6 -35.35 -12.91 -21.28
CA ARG A 6 -33.97 -12.46 -21.11
C ARG A 6 -33.90 -11.60 -19.85
N ASP A 7 -33.74 -12.30 -18.74
CA ASP A 7 -33.37 -11.74 -17.46
C ASP A 7 -31.86 -11.39 -17.44
N LEU A 8 -31.54 -10.42 -16.58
CA LEU A 8 -30.19 -10.02 -16.13
C LEU A 8 -29.35 -9.21 -17.10
N GLN A 9 -29.75 -7.94 -17.25
CA GLN A 9 -28.77 -6.88 -17.38
C GLN A 9 -28.05 -6.79 -16.02
N THR A 10 -26.92 -7.48 -15.84
CA THR A 10 -26.03 -7.23 -14.71
C THR A 10 -25.58 -5.78 -14.86
N SER A 11 -26.14 -4.88 -14.05
CA SER A 11 -25.44 -3.64 -13.79
C SER A 11 -24.22 -4.05 -13.01
N ASP A 12 -23.08 -4.12 -13.68
CA ASP A 12 -21.77 -4.32 -13.05
C ASP A 12 -21.49 -3.08 -12.20
N SER A 13 -22.11 -3.03 -11.02
CA SER A 13 -21.95 -1.94 -10.08
C SER A 13 -20.60 -2.13 -9.40
N TYR A 14 -19.66 -1.27 -9.75
CA TYR A 14 -18.36 -1.22 -9.09
C TYR A 14 -18.51 -0.64 -7.67
N THR A 15 -17.78 -1.22 -6.73
CA THR A 15 -17.62 -0.76 -5.35
C THR A 15 -16.17 -0.35 -5.14
N THR A 16 -15.92 0.71 -4.38
CA THR A 16 -14.55 1.15 -4.08
C THR A 16 -14.04 0.46 -2.82
N ALA A 17 -12.89 -0.22 -2.92
CA ALA A 17 -12.08 -0.68 -1.79
C ALA A 17 -11.05 0.41 -1.42
N ASN A 18 -10.77 0.55 -0.13
CA ASN A 18 -9.74 1.46 0.38
C ASN A 18 -9.02 0.78 1.53
N GLU A 19 -7.70 0.70 1.46
CA GLU A 19 -6.87 0.01 2.44
C GLU A 19 -5.69 0.88 2.85
N ILE A 20 -5.35 0.83 4.14
CA ILE A 20 -4.18 1.52 4.68
C ILE A 20 -3.30 0.47 5.31
N ILE A 21 -2.13 0.26 4.71
CA ILE A 21 -1.11 -0.67 5.19
C ILE A 21 0.00 0.17 5.80
N GLU A 22 0.43 -0.16 7.01
CA GLU A 22 1.46 0.58 7.72
C GLU A 22 2.59 -0.32 8.20
N VAL A 23 3.81 0.23 8.21
CA VAL A 23 4.99 -0.39 8.78
C VAL A 23 5.77 0.64 9.59
N GLU A 24 6.26 0.21 10.76
CA GLU A 24 6.91 1.09 11.73
C GLU A 24 8.41 0.81 11.83
N GLY A 25 9.21 1.87 11.76
CA GLY A 25 10.62 1.81 12.10
C GLY A 25 10.86 2.09 13.58
N THR A 26 11.48 1.15 14.30
CA THR A 26 11.78 1.25 15.74
C THR A 26 13.28 1.24 16.06
N VAL A 27 13.80 2.27 16.73
CA VAL A 27 15.20 2.32 17.20
C VAL A 27 15.29 1.98 18.69
N VAL A 28 16.23 1.10 19.05
CA VAL A 28 16.47 0.71 20.45
C VAL A 28 16.79 1.94 21.31
N GLY A 29 16.04 2.12 22.39
CA GLY A 29 16.17 3.27 23.31
C GLY A 29 15.34 4.50 22.93
N PHE A 30 14.75 4.54 21.73
CA PHE A 30 13.91 5.65 21.25
C PHE A 30 12.49 5.23 20.87
N GLY A 31 12.24 3.94 20.64
CA GLY A 31 10.92 3.44 20.22
C GLY A 31 10.68 3.67 18.72
N THR A 32 9.41 3.77 18.32
CA THR A 32 9.03 4.06 16.93
C THR A 32 9.52 5.46 16.54
N VAL A 33 10.36 5.53 15.51
CA VAL A 33 10.98 6.74 15.01
C VAL A 33 10.34 7.25 13.72
N TYR A 34 9.81 6.35 12.88
CA TYR A 34 9.03 6.69 11.72
C TYR A 34 7.92 5.66 11.47
N VAL A 35 6.88 6.10 10.78
CA VAL A 35 5.78 5.26 10.30
C VAL A 35 5.65 5.49 8.80
N HIS A 36 5.68 4.42 8.02
CA HIS A 36 5.50 4.41 6.57
C HIS A 36 4.14 3.78 6.26
N LYS A 37 3.30 4.48 5.48
CA LYS A 37 1.94 4.03 5.16
C LYS A 37 1.69 4.05 3.66
N GLN A 38 1.17 2.95 3.14
CA GLN A 38 0.59 2.84 1.82
C GLN A 38 -0.92 3.00 1.95
N VAL A 39 -1.48 4.02 1.31
CA VAL A 39 -2.93 4.20 1.16
C VAL A 39 -3.29 3.71 -0.24
N LEU A 40 -4.08 2.65 -0.33
CA LEU A 40 -4.44 1.99 -1.58
C LEU A 40 -5.94 2.10 -1.84
N SER A 41 -6.33 2.41 -3.07
CA SER A 41 -7.74 2.52 -3.46
C SER A 41 -7.98 1.97 -4.87
N TRP A 42 -9.04 1.19 -5.05
CA TRP A 42 -9.45 0.66 -6.35
C TRP A 42 -10.94 0.36 -6.38
N ASP A 43 -11.51 0.36 -7.57
CA ASP A 43 -12.90 -0.05 -7.80
C ASP A 43 -12.94 -1.52 -8.23
N TYR A 44 -13.90 -2.28 -7.72
CA TYR A 44 -14.05 -3.72 -8.00
C TYR A 44 -15.52 -4.14 -8.14
N ASN A 45 -15.78 -5.26 -8.83
CA ASN A 45 -17.16 -5.79 -8.97
C ASN A 45 -17.28 -7.32 -8.74
N GLY A 46 -16.18 -8.00 -8.39
CA GLY A 46 -16.12 -9.45 -8.21
C GLY A 46 -15.56 -10.23 -9.40
N ASP A 47 -15.51 -9.61 -10.58
CA ASP A 47 -15.00 -10.21 -11.83
C ASP A 47 -13.86 -9.38 -12.46
N ASP A 48 -13.78 -8.08 -12.13
CA ASP A 48 -12.82 -7.12 -12.64
C ASP A 48 -12.50 -6.05 -11.58
N TYR A 49 -11.39 -5.35 -11.77
CA TYR A 49 -11.04 -4.14 -11.03
C TYR A 49 -10.68 -3.00 -11.99
N LYS A 50 -10.68 -1.77 -11.48
CA LYS A 50 -10.21 -0.61 -12.25
C LYS A 50 -9.75 0.52 -11.34
N SER A 51 -9.06 1.47 -11.97
CA SER A 51 -8.61 2.71 -11.34
C SER A 51 -7.79 2.48 -10.06
N PRO A 52 -6.85 1.51 -10.03
CA PRO A 52 -6.00 1.38 -8.85
C PRO A 52 -5.18 2.65 -8.67
N SER A 53 -5.05 3.07 -7.42
CA SER A 53 -4.28 4.24 -7.02
C SER A 53 -3.62 3.99 -5.69
N GLN A 54 -2.45 4.59 -5.50
CA GLN A 54 -1.75 4.54 -4.22
C GLN A 54 -1.20 5.91 -3.87
N ASP A 55 -1.13 6.17 -2.56
CA ASP A 55 -0.50 7.34 -1.99
C ASP A 55 0.44 6.95 -0.84
N LEU A 56 1.53 7.71 -0.70
CA LEU A 56 2.41 7.63 0.46
C LEU A 56 1.94 8.59 1.53
N GLU A 57 1.61 8.04 2.70
CA GLU A 57 1.55 8.79 3.94
C GLU A 57 2.73 8.40 4.85
N TYR A 58 3.25 9.35 5.63
CA TYR A 58 4.30 9.06 6.60
C TYR A 58 4.21 9.95 7.84
N SER A 59 4.77 9.46 8.94
CA SER A 59 4.91 10.19 10.19
C SER A 59 6.31 10.00 10.78
N LEU A 60 6.81 11.02 11.49
CA LEU A 60 8.11 11.00 12.17
C LEU A 60 7.90 11.25 13.68
N PRO A 61 7.27 10.31 14.41
CA PRO A 61 6.91 10.53 15.82
C PRO A 61 8.14 10.54 16.75
N GLY A 62 9.24 9.89 16.37
CA GLY A 62 10.45 9.86 17.18
C GLY A 62 11.40 11.01 16.88
N PRO A 63 12.25 11.38 17.84
CA PRO A 63 13.24 12.44 17.64
C PRO A 63 14.29 11.98 16.62
N PHE A 64 14.94 12.93 15.97
CA PHE A 64 16.07 12.70 15.05
C PHE A 64 15.77 11.87 13.80
N ALA A 65 14.50 11.49 13.58
CA ALA A 65 14.04 10.84 12.37
C ALA A 65 13.84 11.87 11.25
N THR A 66 14.19 11.49 10.02
CA THR A 66 14.06 12.31 8.82
C THR A 66 13.57 11.45 7.66
N PHE A 67 12.61 11.97 6.90
CA PHE A 67 12.19 11.41 5.62
C PHE A 67 13.16 11.88 4.53
N GLN A 68 13.76 10.94 3.81
CA GLN A 68 14.76 11.23 2.77
C GLN A 68 14.15 11.28 1.36
N GLY A 69 12.94 10.75 1.18
CA GLY A 69 12.23 10.79 -0.09
C GLY A 69 11.62 9.44 -0.44
N LYS A 70 10.72 9.46 -1.42
CA LYS A 70 10.13 8.27 -2.02
C LYS A 70 11.10 7.69 -3.05
N THR A 71 11.31 6.38 -3.00
CA THR A 71 12.22 5.65 -3.90
C THR A 71 11.46 4.79 -4.91
N GLU A 72 10.29 4.28 -4.54
CA GLU A 72 9.38 3.55 -5.43
C GLU A 72 7.94 3.99 -5.22
N ASP A 73 7.20 4.11 -6.33
CA ASP A 73 5.75 4.31 -6.38
C ASP A 73 5.28 3.78 -7.74
N ASN A 74 4.87 2.52 -7.74
CA ASN A 74 4.47 1.83 -8.94
C ASN A 74 3.22 0.97 -8.69
N ILE A 75 2.37 0.90 -9.71
CA ILE A 75 1.25 -0.04 -9.77
C ILE A 75 1.38 -0.83 -11.07
N ASP A 76 1.50 -2.15 -10.95
CA ASP A 76 1.52 -3.08 -12.08
C ASP A 76 0.19 -3.81 -12.19
N GLU A 77 -0.55 -3.52 -13.26
CA GLU A 77 -1.92 -4.00 -13.49
C GLU A 77 -1.93 -5.34 -14.25
N ASN A 78 -2.68 -6.32 -13.72
CA ASN A 78 -2.95 -7.61 -14.35
C ASN A 78 -4.46 -7.80 -14.62
N ALA A 79 -4.86 -8.95 -15.15
CA ALA A 79 -6.25 -9.17 -15.60
C ALA A 79 -7.31 -9.22 -14.47
N SER A 80 -6.92 -9.63 -13.27
CA SER A 80 -7.84 -9.84 -12.12
C SER A 80 -7.27 -9.32 -10.79
N SER A 81 -6.09 -8.70 -10.84
CA SER A 81 -5.42 -8.09 -9.71
C SER A 81 -4.42 -7.06 -10.18
N PHE A 82 -3.92 -6.23 -9.26
CA PHE A 82 -2.77 -5.36 -9.48
C PHE A 82 -1.80 -5.50 -8.32
N THR A 83 -0.53 -5.23 -8.56
CA THR A 83 0.51 -5.18 -7.52
C THR A 83 0.95 -3.74 -7.35
N ALA A 84 0.80 -3.20 -6.14
CA ALA A 84 1.18 -1.85 -5.76
C ALA A 84 2.42 -1.89 -4.87
N SER A 85 3.51 -1.33 -5.37
CA SER A 85 4.79 -1.23 -4.68
C SER A 85 5.06 0.21 -4.27
N LEU A 86 5.36 0.40 -2.99
CA LEU A 86 5.66 1.71 -2.41
C LEU A 86 6.89 1.61 -1.51
N SER A 87 7.90 2.41 -1.80
CA SER A 87 9.14 2.44 -1.02
C SER A 87 9.59 3.86 -0.75
N ALA A 88 10.18 4.07 0.43
CA ALA A 88 10.76 5.35 0.80
C ALA A 88 11.92 5.20 1.79
N GLU A 89 12.88 6.12 1.69
CA GLU A 89 14.03 6.16 2.57
C GLU A 89 13.77 7.01 3.83
N TYR A 90 14.19 6.46 4.96
CA TYR A 90 14.16 7.11 6.26
C TYR A 90 15.54 7.06 6.90
N ALA A 91 15.89 8.11 7.64
CA ALA A 91 17.12 8.18 8.42
C ALA A 91 16.82 8.58 9.87
N PHE A 92 17.62 8.10 10.79
CA PHE A 92 17.71 8.49 12.19
C PHE A 92 19.16 8.84 12.50
N GLU A 93 19.47 10.08 12.88
CA GLU A 93 20.85 10.50 13.14
C GLU A 93 21.06 10.97 14.58
N LEU A 94 21.96 10.29 15.29
CA LEU A 94 22.30 10.65 16.68
C LEU A 94 23.82 10.67 16.88
N PHE A 95 24.34 11.79 17.40
CA PHE A 95 25.78 12.00 17.63
C PHE A 95 26.67 11.71 16.40
N GLY A 96 26.17 12.00 15.19
CA GLY A 96 26.86 11.73 13.92
C GLY A 96 26.82 10.27 13.45
N VAL A 97 26.06 9.40 14.13
CA VAL A 97 25.78 8.03 13.69
C VAL A 97 24.40 8.01 13.04
N GLN A 98 24.37 7.73 11.74
CA GLN A 98 23.12 7.55 10.99
C GLN A 98 22.69 6.08 11.00
N ARG A 99 21.41 5.84 11.26
CA ARG A 99 20.71 4.56 11.12
C ARG A 99 19.48 4.77 10.25
N GLY A 100 18.88 3.70 9.75
CA GLY A 100 17.69 3.75 8.89
C GLY A 100 17.93 3.01 7.58
N GLY A 101 17.07 3.25 6.62
CA GLY A 101 17.10 2.60 5.32
C GLY A 101 15.79 2.80 4.57
N GLU A 102 15.61 1.99 3.53
CA GLU A 102 14.39 1.92 2.73
C GLU A 102 13.29 1.07 3.38
N ALA A 103 12.17 1.70 3.72
CA ALA A 103 10.93 1.00 4.02
C ALA A 103 10.21 0.66 2.72
N THR A 104 9.61 -0.52 2.64
CA THR A 104 8.93 -1.04 1.45
C THR A 104 7.63 -1.73 1.85
N LEU A 105 6.56 -1.44 1.10
CA LEU A 105 5.29 -2.14 1.11
C LEU A 105 4.96 -2.58 -0.31
N VAL A 106 4.70 -3.88 -0.49
CA VAL A 106 4.17 -4.45 -1.73
C VAL A 106 2.84 -5.11 -1.40
N THR A 107 1.77 -4.62 -2.01
CA THR A 107 0.40 -5.06 -1.74
C THR A 107 -0.28 -5.43 -3.05
N VAL A 108 -0.95 -6.57 -3.08
CA VAL A 108 -1.79 -7.00 -4.20
C VAL A 108 -3.24 -6.66 -3.91
N GLY A 109 -3.88 -5.88 -4.78
CA GLY A 109 -5.33 -5.67 -4.77
C GLY A 109 -6.04 -6.58 -5.77
N GLN A 110 -7.23 -7.07 -5.42
CA GLN A 110 -7.96 -8.08 -6.17
C GLN A 110 -9.31 -7.54 -6.72
N ASP A 111 -9.78 -8.15 -7.82
CA ASP A 111 -11.09 -7.95 -8.45
C ASP A 111 -12.31 -8.22 -7.56
N ASN A 112 -12.11 -8.94 -6.46
CA ASN A 112 -13.12 -9.20 -5.43
C ASN A 112 -13.13 -8.14 -4.30
N GLY A 113 -12.26 -7.13 -4.38
CA GLY A 113 -12.12 -6.08 -3.37
C GLY A 113 -11.24 -6.47 -2.17
N GLY A 114 -10.66 -7.65 -2.18
CA GLY A 114 -9.67 -8.11 -1.21
C GLY A 114 -8.26 -7.62 -1.53
N PHE A 115 -7.37 -7.73 -0.55
CA PHE A 115 -5.96 -7.42 -0.71
C PHE A 115 -5.08 -8.39 0.07
N GLU A 116 -3.81 -8.46 -0.33
CA GLU A 116 -2.77 -9.24 0.33
C GLU A 116 -1.47 -8.43 0.38
N VAL A 117 -0.82 -8.38 1.54
CA VAL A 117 0.49 -7.75 1.67
C VAL A 117 1.56 -8.80 1.38
N GLU A 118 2.24 -8.66 0.24
CA GLU A 118 3.31 -9.57 -0.19
C GLU A 118 4.64 -9.24 0.49
N GLU A 119 4.95 -7.96 0.63
CA GLU A 119 6.16 -7.49 1.29
C GLU A 119 5.84 -6.36 2.27
N SER A 120 6.42 -6.45 3.47
CA SER A 120 6.37 -5.38 4.46
C SER A 120 7.68 -5.31 5.21
N ASN A 121 8.43 -4.24 4.97
CA ASN A 121 9.74 -4.02 5.55
C ASN A 121 9.87 -2.58 6.06
N ALA A 122 10.29 -2.43 7.33
CA ALA A 122 10.74 -1.17 7.88
C ALA A 122 12.14 -1.35 8.46
N PRO A 123 13.16 -0.72 7.89
CA PRO A 123 14.54 -0.86 8.35
C PRO A 123 14.74 -0.11 9.65
N THR A 124 14.89 -0.84 10.74
CA THR A 124 15.42 -0.29 11.98
C THR A 124 16.19 -1.31 12.81
N SER A 125 17.51 -1.15 12.80
CA SER A 125 18.47 -1.80 13.70
C SER A 125 19.60 -0.82 13.97
#